data_AF-A0A9X0FVG7-F1
#
_entry.id   AF-A0A9X0FVG7-F1
#
_cell.length_a   1.000
_cell.length_b   1.000
_cell.length_c   1.000
_cell.angle_alpha   90.00
_cell.angle_beta   90.00
_cell.angle_gamma   90.00
#
_symmetry.space_group_name_H-M   'P 1'
#
loop_
_entity.id
_entity.type
_entity.pdbx_description
1 polymer ?
#
loop_
_entity_poly.entity_id
_entity_poly.type
_entity_poly.pdbx_seq_one_letter_code
_entity_poly.pdbx_strand_id
1 'polypeptide(L)'
;MNAKKKIQHLAYIEVIDFEDDTSQWLKLCETVLKQFRQIDSTPSEILTNTDKDSIMTWLKNSLDFLKEKKEWFILIENDPFPVWANVKALDFDKAIEEIWLFSENHSIIVADKITGKIAQIFSEEKHFELHIGNCAI
;
A
#
# COMPACT_ATOMS: atom_id res chain seq x y z
N MET A 1 5.13 -15.48 11.28
CA MET A 1 6.00 -15.68 10.09
C MET A 1 6.64 -14.33 9.77
N ASN A 2 7.95 -14.25 9.49
CA ASN A 2 8.65 -12.96 9.27
C ASN A 2 8.13 -12.26 8.00
N ALA A 3 7.76 -10.97 8.07
CA ALA A 3 7.33 -10.11 6.96
C ALA A 3 8.17 -10.29 5.68
N LYS A 4 9.50 -10.36 5.83
CA LYS A 4 10.45 -10.51 4.71
C LYS A 4 10.27 -11.84 3.96
N LYS A 5 10.06 -12.93 4.68
CA LYS A 5 9.80 -14.26 4.07
C LYS A 5 8.43 -14.30 3.43
N LYS A 6 7.47 -13.67 4.10
CA LYS A 6 6.07 -13.53 3.73
C LYS A 6 5.92 -12.98 2.30
N ILE A 7 6.54 -11.82 2.02
CA ILE A 7 6.47 -11.21 0.70
C ILE A 7 7.23 -12.00 -0.40
N GLN A 8 8.30 -12.71 -0.04
CA GLN A 8 9.07 -13.51 -1.00
C GLN A 8 8.29 -14.70 -1.59
N HIS A 9 7.14 -15.04 -1.02
CA HIS A 9 6.25 -16.09 -1.53
C HIS A 9 5.21 -15.58 -2.53
N LEU A 10 5.13 -14.26 -2.76
CA LEU A 10 4.22 -13.67 -3.73
C LEU A 10 4.70 -13.98 -5.15
N ALA A 11 3.76 -14.34 -6.03
CA ALA A 11 4.05 -14.82 -7.38
C ALA A 11 4.12 -13.68 -8.41
N TYR A 12 3.48 -12.54 -8.15
CA TYR A 12 3.40 -11.41 -9.06
C TYR A 12 4.19 -10.19 -8.56
N ILE A 13 4.92 -10.35 -7.46
CA ILE A 13 5.76 -9.32 -6.86
C ILE A 13 7.17 -9.85 -6.66
N GLU A 14 8.13 -9.14 -7.24
CA GLU A 14 9.55 -9.39 -7.06
C GLU A 14 10.11 -8.37 -6.06
N VAL A 15 10.64 -8.84 -4.93
CA VAL A 15 11.30 -7.96 -3.95
C VAL A 15 12.67 -7.56 -4.48
N ILE A 16 12.92 -6.26 -4.55
CA ILE A 16 14.22 -5.69 -4.94
C ILE A 16 15.10 -5.59 -3.69
N ASP A 17 14.61 -4.84 -2.71
CA ASP A 17 15.27 -4.65 -1.42
C ASP A 17 14.27 -4.30 -0.31
N PHE A 18 14.76 -4.34 0.91
CA PHE A 18 14.03 -3.90 2.10
C PHE A 18 14.61 -2.57 2.55
N GLU A 19 13.74 -1.63 2.93
CA GLU A 19 14.18 -0.34 3.42
C GLU A 19 14.83 -0.45 4.80
N ASP A 20 15.82 0.39 5.06
CA ASP A 20 16.41 0.56 6.38
C ASP A 20 15.47 1.38 7.28
N ASP A 21 15.29 0.95 8.52
CA ASP A 21 14.42 1.60 9.51
C ASP A 21 14.79 3.08 9.77
N THR A 22 16.03 3.48 9.49
CA THR A 22 16.53 4.84 9.66
C THR A 22 16.39 5.72 8.41
N SER A 23 15.90 5.15 7.30
CA SER A 23 15.77 5.82 6.01
C SER A 23 14.92 7.10 6.10
N GLN A 24 15.36 8.12 5.36
CA GLN A 24 14.62 9.37 5.23
C GLN A 24 13.23 9.13 4.62
N TRP A 25 13.10 8.16 3.71
CA TRP A 25 11.83 7.81 3.10
C TRP A 25 10.78 7.38 4.13
N LEU A 26 11.18 6.58 5.12
CA LEU A 26 10.27 6.13 6.17
C LEU A 26 9.77 7.30 7.02
N LYS A 27 10.64 8.26 7.32
CA LYS A 27 10.26 9.48 8.06
C LYS A 27 9.27 10.34 7.28
N LEU A 28 9.46 10.46 5.96
CA LEU A 28 8.54 11.18 5.09
C LEU A 28 7.18 10.47 5.01
N CYS A 29 7.18 9.16 4.74
CA CYS A 29 5.95 8.36 4.70
C CYS A 29 5.20 8.43 6.04
N GLU A 30 5.88 8.25 7.17
CA GLU A 30 5.23 8.26 8.49
C GLU A 30 4.64 9.63 8.83
N THR A 31 5.22 10.73 8.34
CA THR A 31 4.64 12.07 8.51
C THR A 31 3.28 12.18 7.80
N VAL A 32 3.16 11.63 6.60
CA VAL A 32 1.91 11.62 5.83
C VAL A 32 0.91 10.62 6.42
N LEU A 33 1.35 9.40 6.74
CA LEU A 33 0.49 8.35 7.33
C LEU A 33 -0.11 8.79 8.68
N LYS A 34 0.63 9.58 9.48
CA LYS A 34 0.07 10.18 10.69
C LYS A 34 -1.11 11.09 10.43
N GLN A 35 -1.16 11.78 9.28
CA GLN A 35 -2.30 12.62 8.91
C GLN A 35 -3.51 11.76 8.53
N PHE A 36 -3.30 10.66 7.81
CA PHE A 36 -4.38 9.73 7.45
C PHE A 36 -5.01 9.07 8.68
N ARG A 37 -4.21 8.83 9.73
CA ARG A 37 -4.65 8.22 11.00
C ARG A 37 -5.24 9.22 12.00
N GLN A 38 -5.33 10.51 11.67
CA GLN A 38 -5.98 11.48 12.56
C GLN A 38 -7.48 11.18 12.66
N ILE A 39 -8.04 11.41 13.85
CA ILE A 39 -9.49 11.42 14.02
C ILE A 39 -10.07 12.49 13.09
N ASP A 40 -11.15 12.14 12.38
CA ASP A 40 -11.81 12.97 11.37
C ASP A 40 -10.94 13.28 10.12
N SER A 41 -9.92 12.45 9.84
CA SER A 41 -9.24 12.52 8.55
C SER A 41 -10.26 12.30 7.42
N THR A 42 -10.18 13.13 6.38
CA THR A 42 -11.11 13.04 5.25
C THR A 42 -10.50 12.16 4.17
N PRO A 43 -11.10 11.00 3.84
CA PRO A 43 -10.60 10.14 2.78
C PRO A 43 -10.70 10.84 1.42
N SER A 44 -9.77 10.50 0.53
CA SER A 44 -9.81 10.92 -0.87
C SER A 44 -10.97 10.25 -1.61
N GLU A 45 -11.21 8.97 -1.32
CA GLU A 45 -12.31 8.20 -1.88
C GLU A 45 -12.89 7.25 -0.84
N ILE A 46 -14.19 6.97 -0.96
CA ILE A 46 -14.91 5.99 -0.12
C ILE A 46 -15.57 4.97 -1.04
N LEU A 47 -15.37 3.70 -0.74
CA LEU A 47 -16.10 2.60 -1.37
C LEU A 47 -17.06 1.97 -0.36
N THR A 48 -18.37 2.15 -0.58
CA THR A 48 -19.43 1.56 0.25
C THR A 48 -19.85 0.16 -0.21
N ASN A 49 -19.54 -0.21 -1.46
CA ASN A 49 -19.87 -1.52 -1.99
C ASN A 49 -18.74 -2.51 -1.67
N THR A 50 -19.05 -3.57 -0.92
CA THR A 50 -18.08 -4.51 -0.38
C THR A 50 -18.03 -5.84 -1.14
N ASP A 51 -18.66 -5.94 -2.31
CA ASP A 51 -18.46 -7.11 -3.17
C ASP A 51 -17.03 -7.15 -3.75
N LYS A 52 -16.50 -8.37 -3.91
CA LYS A 52 -15.10 -8.60 -4.28
C LYS A 52 -14.72 -7.92 -5.60
N ASP A 53 -15.59 -7.97 -6.59
CA ASP A 53 -15.29 -7.46 -7.94
C ASP A 53 -15.28 -5.93 -7.96
N SER A 54 -16.19 -5.30 -7.22
CA SER A 54 -16.21 -3.85 -7.01
C SER A 54 -14.98 -3.36 -6.26
N ILE A 55 -14.58 -4.05 -5.18
CA ILE A 55 -13.35 -3.72 -4.43
C ILE A 55 -12.14 -3.81 -5.37
N MET A 56 -12.03 -4.89 -6.13
CA MET A 56 -10.85 -5.12 -6.95
C MET A 56 -10.76 -4.14 -8.13
N THR A 57 -11.91 -3.79 -8.71
CA THR A 57 -12.00 -2.73 -9.73
C THR A 57 -11.61 -1.38 -9.15
N TRP A 58 -12.13 -1.04 -7.97
CA TRP A 58 -11.80 0.21 -7.29
C TRP A 58 -10.31 0.31 -6.95
N LEU A 59 -9.72 -0.72 -6.32
CA LEU A 59 -8.29 -0.76 -5.99
C LEU A 59 -7.40 -0.51 -7.22
N LYS A 60 -7.69 -1.19 -8.34
CA LYS A 60 -6.91 -1.05 -9.58
C LYS A 60 -7.00 0.36 -10.17
N ASN A 61 -8.16 1.01 -10.06
CA ASN A 61 -8.35 2.37 -10.52
C ASN A 61 -7.68 3.38 -9.59
N SER A 62 -7.82 3.20 -8.27
CA SER A 62 -7.24 4.11 -7.27
C SER A 62 -5.70 4.04 -7.22
N LEU A 63 -5.13 2.89 -7.57
CA LEU A 63 -3.68 2.65 -7.60
C LEU A 63 -3.07 2.72 -9.01
N ASP A 64 -3.79 3.31 -9.98
CA ASP A 64 -3.36 3.44 -11.37
C ASP A 64 -2.00 4.14 -11.55
N PHE A 65 -1.65 5.01 -10.61
CA PHE A 65 -0.39 5.75 -10.59
C PHE A 65 0.84 4.84 -10.47
N LEU A 66 0.65 3.58 -10.08
CA LEU A 66 1.68 2.54 -10.01
C LEU A 66 1.80 1.72 -11.31
N LYS A 67 0.81 1.79 -12.21
CA LYS A 67 0.68 0.89 -13.37
C LYS A 67 1.88 0.90 -14.31
N GLU A 68 2.46 2.08 -14.54
CA GLU A 68 3.62 2.24 -15.41
C GLU A 68 4.94 2.37 -14.63
N LYS A 69 4.89 2.21 -13.30
CA LYS A 69 6.06 2.37 -12.43
C LYS A 69 6.85 1.08 -12.40
N LYS A 70 8.16 1.22 -12.55
CA LYS A 70 9.11 0.09 -12.47
C LYS A 70 9.20 -0.48 -11.06
N GLU A 71 9.06 0.38 -10.06
CA GLU A 71 9.25 0.04 -8.66
C GLU A 71 8.12 0.67 -7.84
N TRP A 72 7.57 -0.11 -6.94
CA TRP A 72 6.58 0.30 -5.96
C TRP A 72 7.22 0.21 -4.59
N PHE A 73 6.86 1.13 -3.71
CA PHE A 73 7.29 1.10 -2.34
C PHE A 73 6.12 0.71 -1.45
N ILE A 74 6.16 -0.47 -0.86
CA ILE A 74 5.01 -1.04 -0.16
C ILE A 74 5.34 -1.33 1.30
N LEU A 75 4.36 -1.15 2.18
CA LEU A 75 4.44 -1.61 3.55
C LEU A 75 3.86 -3.01 3.66
N ILE A 76 4.67 -3.95 4.14
CA ILE A 76 4.22 -5.29 4.49
C ILE A 76 3.92 -5.29 5.99
N GLU A 77 2.64 -5.26 6.32
CA GLU A 77 2.20 -5.40 7.71
C GLU A 77 2.51 -6.80 8.25
N ASN A 78 3.09 -6.84 9.45
CA ASN A 78 3.36 -8.08 10.17
C ASN A 78 3.58 -7.75 11.65
N ASP A 79 2.70 -8.21 12.52
CA ASP A 79 2.84 -7.99 13.97
C ASP A 79 4.06 -8.77 14.54
N PRO A 80 5.00 -8.13 15.26
CA PRO A 80 5.05 -6.72 15.68
C PRO A 80 5.97 -5.81 14.85
N PHE A 81 6.58 -6.33 13.78
CA PHE A 81 7.59 -5.61 12.99
C PHE A 81 7.17 -5.53 11.51
N PRO A 82 6.43 -4.48 11.11
CA PRO A 82 6.15 -4.22 9.71
C PRO A 82 7.45 -3.86 8.97
N VAL A 83 7.51 -4.15 7.67
CA VAL A 83 8.70 -3.91 6.86
C VAL A 83 8.32 -3.22 5.57
N TRP A 84 9.06 -2.18 5.21
CA TRP A 84 8.94 -1.54 3.91
C TRP A 84 9.85 -2.22 2.88
N ALA A 85 9.35 -2.38 1.66
CA ALA A 85 10.09 -3.00 0.56
C ALA A 85 9.92 -2.20 -0.72
N ASN A 86 11.01 -2.08 -1.50
CA ASN A 86 10.87 -1.74 -2.91
C ASN A 86 10.66 -3.03 -3.67
N VAL A 87 9.63 -3.02 -4.51
CA VAL A 87 9.18 -4.20 -5.22
C VAL A 87 8.89 -3.86 -6.66
N LYS A 88 8.93 -4.86 -7.51
CA LYS A 88 8.54 -4.77 -8.90
C LYS A 88 7.32 -5.66 -9.12
N ALA A 89 6.25 -5.08 -9.66
CA ALA A 89 5.11 -5.86 -10.12
C ALA A 89 5.43 -6.53 -11.46
N LEU A 90 5.23 -7.84 -11.53
CA LEU A 90 5.36 -8.60 -12.78
C LEU A 90 4.12 -8.46 -13.66
N ASP A 91 2.97 -8.23 -13.04
CA ASP A 91 1.67 -7.95 -13.65
C ASP A 91 0.92 -7.02 -12.69
N PHE A 92 0.54 -5.82 -13.16
CA PHE A 92 -0.10 -4.82 -12.30
C PHE A 92 -1.39 -5.33 -11.67
N ASP A 93 -2.30 -5.89 -12.48
CA ASP A 93 -3.63 -6.28 -12.01
C ASP A 93 -3.54 -7.42 -11.00
N LYS A 94 -2.63 -8.37 -11.23
CA LYS A 94 -2.43 -9.52 -10.35
C LYS A 94 -1.63 -9.16 -9.10
N ALA A 95 -0.67 -8.25 -9.19
CA ALA A 95 0.07 -7.77 -8.03
C ALA A 95 -0.84 -7.01 -7.05
N ILE A 96 -1.77 -6.18 -7.56
CA ILE A 96 -2.77 -5.50 -6.71
C ILE A 96 -3.68 -6.52 -6.01
N GLU A 97 -4.20 -7.52 -6.74
CA GLU A 97 -5.01 -8.57 -6.14
C GLU A 97 -4.23 -9.37 -5.09
N GLU A 98 -2.96 -9.69 -5.39
CA GLU A 98 -2.11 -10.45 -4.49
C GLU A 98 -1.78 -9.67 -3.21
N ILE A 99 -1.41 -8.38 -3.29
CA ILE A 99 -1.19 -7.53 -2.11
C ILE A 99 -2.46 -7.45 -1.26
N TRP A 100 -3.62 -7.28 -1.90
CA TRP A 100 -4.90 -7.21 -1.19
C TRP A 100 -5.21 -8.49 -0.42
N LEU A 101 -5.13 -9.65 -1.08
CA LEU A 101 -5.36 -10.93 -0.44
C LEU A 101 -4.33 -11.24 0.66
N PHE A 102 -3.14 -10.65 0.54
CA PHE A 102 -2.05 -10.81 1.47
C PHE A 102 -2.14 -9.87 2.68
N SER A 103 -2.81 -8.73 2.54
CA SER A 103 -2.89 -7.71 3.57
C SER A 103 -3.61 -8.21 4.82
N GLU A 104 -3.03 -7.94 5.99
CA GLU A 104 -3.72 -8.14 7.26
C GLU A 104 -4.78 -7.03 7.42
N ASN A 105 -5.97 -7.39 7.91
CA ASN A 105 -7.10 -6.47 8.11
C ASN A 105 -7.52 -5.64 6.88
N HIS A 106 -7.18 -6.10 5.67
CA HIS A 106 -7.45 -5.37 4.43
C HIS A 106 -6.83 -3.96 4.41
N SER A 107 -5.63 -3.83 5.00
CA SER A 107 -4.85 -2.59 5.02
C SER A 107 -3.71 -2.66 4.00
N ILE A 108 -3.71 -1.72 3.05
CA ILE A 108 -2.64 -1.59 2.06
C ILE A 108 -2.02 -0.20 2.21
N ILE A 109 -0.68 -0.14 2.27
CA ILE A 109 0.05 1.10 2.08
C ILE A 109 1.06 0.92 0.95
N VAL A 110 0.96 1.78 -0.06
CA VAL A 110 1.83 1.80 -1.24
C VAL A 110 2.23 3.22 -1.61
N ALA A 111 3.41 3.39 -2.18
CA ALA A 111 3.96 4.67 -2.60
C ALA A 111 4.80 4.54 -3.86
N ASP A 112 4.94 5.65 -4.58
CA ASP A 112 5.89 5.85 -5.67
C ASP A 112 6.97 6.82 -5.19
N LYS A 113 8.19 6.30 -4.97
CA LYS A 113 9.31 7.13 -4.51
C LYS A 113 9.74 8.21 -5.51
N ILE A 114 9.43 8.07 -6.79
CA ILE A 114 9.83 9.06 -7.80
C ILE A 114 8.97 10.31 -7.69
N THR A 115 7.67 10.14 -7.47
CA THR A 115 6.71 11.26 -7.40
C THR A 115 6.35 11.67 -5.98
N GLY A 116 6.67 10.84 -5.00
CA GLY A 116 6.32 11.03 -3.59
C GLY A 116 4.87 10.64 -3.29
N LYS A 117 4.08 10.26 -4.30
CA LYS A 117 2.68 9.89 -4.11
C LYS A 117 2.59 8.64 -3.22
N ILE A 118 1.77 8.71 -2.17
CA ILE A 118 1.50 7.63 -1.23
C ILE A 118 -0.01 7.43 -1.11
N ALA A 119 -0.42 6.18 -1.02
CA ALA A 119 -1.80 5.77 -0.80
C ALA A 119 -1.87 4.82 0.40
N GLN A 120 -2.86 5.05 1.26
CA GLN A 120 -3.27 4.11 2.30
C GLN A 120 -4.73 3.72 2.06
N ILE A 121 -5.01 2.43 2.11
CA ILE A 121 -6.34 1.87 1.96
C ILE A 121 -6.60 0.98 3.17
N PHE A 122 -7.76 1.13 3.80
CA PHE A 122 -8.15 0.28 4.93
C PHE A 122 -9.67 0.13 5.01
N SER A 123 -10.10 -0.93 5.69
CA SER A 123 -11.49 -1.13 6.03
C SER A 123 -11.85 -0.31 7.26
N GLU A 124 -12.89 0.51 7.13
CA GLU A 124 -13.68 1.02 8.25
C GLU A 124 -14.99 0.22 8.34
N GLU A 125 -15.67 0.27 9.48
CA GLU A 125 -16.76 -0.67 9.86
C GLU A 125 -17.71 -1.10 8.72
N LYS A 126 -18.06 -0.17 7.82
CA LYS A 126 -19.04 -0.39 6.74
C LYS A 126 -18.56 -0.01 5.34
N HIS A 127 -17.32 0.47 5.20
CA HIS A 127 -16.80 0.98 3.93
C HIS A 127 -15.28 0.88 3.89
N PHE A 128 -14.71 0.96 2.70
CA PHE A 128 -13.27 1.15 2.54
C PHE A 128 -12.96 2.61 2.34
N GLU A 129 -11.86 3.04 2.93
CA GLU A 129 -11.32 4.38 2.76
C GLU A 129 -10.02 4.31 1.98
N LEU A 130 -9.86 5.25 1.06
CA LEU A 130 -8.59 5.54 0.40
C LEU A 130 -8.14 6.94 0.82
N HIS A 131 -6.92 7.01 1.31
CA HIS A 131 -6.23 8.25 1.60
C HIS A 131 -5.04 8.39 0.67
N ILE A 132 -5.00 9.45 -0.13
CA ILE A 132 -3.87 9.77 -1.02
C ILE A 132 -3.18 11.02 -0.51
N GLY A 133 -1.85 10.98 -0.50
CA GLY A 133 -1.00 12.10 -0.11
C GLY A 133 0.29 12.14 -0.91
N ASN A 134 1.17 13.03 -0.51
CA ASN A 134 2.48 13.17 -1.13
C ASN A 134 3.55 13.35 -0.04
N CYS A 135 4.52 12.44 -0.02
CA CYS A 135 5.74 12.56 0.74
C CYS A 135 6.56 13.69 0.13
N ALA A 136 6.61 14.86 0.77
CA ALA A 136 7.43 15.97 0.31
C ALA A 136 8.91 15.55 0.24
N ILE A 137 9.42 15.35 -0.98
CA ILE A 137 10.80 14.90 -1.29
C ILE A 137 11.74 16.10 -1.37
#